data_AF-A0AAW1V6L0-F1
#
_entry.id   AF-A0AAW1V6L0-F1
#
_cell.length_a   1.000
_cell.length_b   1.000
_cell.length_c   1.000
_cell.angle_alpha   90.00
_cell.angle_beta   90.00
_cell.angle_gamma   90.00
#
_symmetry.space_group_name_H-M   'P 1'
#
loop_
_entity.id
_entity.type
_entity.pdbx_description
1 polymer ?
#
loop_
_entity_poly.entity_id
_entity_poly.type
_entity_poly.pdbx_seq_one_letter_code
_entity_poly.pdbx_strand_id
1 'polypeptide(L)'
;MSLKESLTNLIHRSSNNPFPVPFSFPAELHVVCLAHPNDMCLQRSKPLYQKLIDLSGYDGSISLPEELNEMGVTSLFHHCIETLKCGNLKSRIMLYSAPVHYIKVTDFDCQTYMVSETIDILGFISVNDIGYPMAVSRHLVLHGVQNIKDPLSMETEIDLTIDEDTNDESKTPSFRVLLHGALKVENMAALVSLGDNWFGFIYSWADTRKKSNLMLTLLVPGSDSVPWLGDQNYLGCTEQFEQFSSFPIRPSEKRILKTAWFGLALATIFEKECLSLPGNVHPDSAVQLHHAAEVLKKTQNQDAHFVITPYVANYNTL
;
A
#
# COMPACT_ATOMS: atom_id res chain seq x y z
N MET A 1 -36.35 -10.45 -7.89
CA MET A 1 -35.92 -11.67 -7.18
C MET A 1 -35.54 -11.25 -5.78
N SER A 2 -36.21 -11.77 -4.76
CA SER A 2 -35.93 -11.41 -3.37
C SER A 2 -34.67 -12.14 -2.85
N LEU A 3 -34.05 -11.62 -1.78
CA LEU A 3 -32.95 -12.32 -1.10
C LEU A 3 -33.42 -13.70 -0.60
N LYS A 4 -34.65 -13.79 -0.10
CA LYS A 4 -35.27 -15.04 0.34
C LYS A 4 -35.37 -16.07 -0.79
N GLU A 5 -35.86 -15.67 -1.96
CA GLU A 5 -35.89 -16.54 -3.15
C GLU A 5 -34.49 -16.97 -3.57
N SER A 6 -33.53 -16.04 -3.53
CA SER A 6 -32.14 -16.31 -3.93
C SER A 6 -31.46 -17.31 -3.02
N LEU A 7 -31.67 -17.20 -1.70
CA LEU A 7 -31.18 -18.14 -0.69
C LEU A 7 -31.90 -19.49 -0.72
N THR A 8 -33.17 -19.53 -1.14
CA THR A 8 -33.91 -20.80 -1.25
C THR A 8 -33.44 -21.60 -2.48
N ASN A 9 -33.10 -20.91 -3.56
CA ASN A 9 -32.66 -21.52 -4.82
C ASN A 9 -31.14 -21.74 -4.92
N LEU A 10 -30.41 -21.71 -3.80
CA LEU A 10 -28.94 -21.89 -3.75
C LEU A 10 -28.47 -23.12 -4.53
N ILE A 11 -29.14 -24.26 -4.32
CA ILE A 11 -28.77 -25.56 -4.90
C ILE A 11 -29.15 -25.66 -6.39
N HIS A 12 -30.11 -24.85 -6.85
CA HIS A 12 -30.62 -24.89 -8.22
C HIS A 12 -29.88 -23.93 -9.17
N ARG A 13 -28.87 -23.22 -8.69
CA ARG A 13 -28.05 -22.32 -9.51
C ARG A 13 -27.05 -23.10 -10.36
N SER A 14 -26.96 -22.76 -11.64
CA SER A 14 -26.01 -23.35 -12.57
C SER A 14 -24.60 -22.75 -12.40
N SER A 15 -23.59 -23.44 -12.91
CA SER A 15 -22.20 -22.96 -12.94
C SER A 15 -22.04 -21.62 -13.70
N ASN A 16 -22.97 -21.29 -14.60
CA ASN A 16 -22.95 -20.03 -15.35
C ASN A 16 -23.57 -18.87 -14.57
N ASN A 17 -24.20 -19.12 -13.42
CA ASN A 17 -24.72 -18.08 -12.53
C ASN A 17 -24.62 -18.54 -11.06
N PRO A 18 -23.40 -18.73 -10.53
CA PRO A 18 -23.20 -19.17 -9.17
C PRO A 18 -23.74 -18.14 -8.17
N PHE A 19 -23.96 -18.57 -6.93
CA PHE A 19 -24.25 -17.62 -5.87
C PHE A 19 -22.99 -16.78 -5.58
N PRO A 20 -23.09 -15.46 -5.36
CA PRO A 20 -21.91 -14.59 -5.23
C PRO A 20 -21.04 -14.85 -3.98
N VAL A 21 -21.53 -15.65 -3.04
CA VAL A 21 -20.78 -16.07 -1.85
C VAL A 21 -20.65 -17.60 -1.81
N PRO A 22 -19.54 -18.15 -1.27
CA PRO A 22 -18.45 -17.46 -0.57
C PRO A 22 -17.59 -16.60 -1.50
N PHE A 23 -16.93 -15.58 -0.94
CA PHE A 23 -16.08 -14.69 -1.74
C PHE A 23 -14.81 -15.42 -2.20
N SER A 24 -14.37 -15.14 -3.43
CA SER A 24 -13.11 -15.67 -3.98
C SER A 24 -11.85 -15.04 -3.37
N PHE A 25 -12.01 -14.14 -2.40
CA PHE A 25 -10.95 -13.40 -1.73
C PHE A 25 -11.32 -13.22 -0.25
N PRO A 26 -10.34 -13.02 0.64
CA PRO A 26 -10.60 -12.69 2.03
C PRO A 26 -11.41 -11.41 2.14
N ALA A 27 -12.63 -11.51 2.68
CA ALA A 27 -13.53 -10.37 2.83
C ALA A 27 -14.53 -10.58 3.94
N GLU A 28 -14.73 -9.57 4.77
CA GLU A 28 -15.76 -9.56 5.79
C GLU A 28 -17.06 -8.97 5.25
N LEU A 29 -18.20 -9.57 5.57
CA LEU A 29 -19.52 -9.08 5.15
C LEU A 29 -20.20 -8.33 6.29
N HIS A 30 -20.17 -6.99 6.24
CA HIS A 30 -20.91 -6.14 7.15
C HIS A 30 -22.23 -5.66 6.53
N VAL A 31 -23.36 -5.97 7.17
CA VAL A 31 -24.70 -5.55 6.76
C VAL A 31 -25.17 -4.41 7.67
N VAL A 32 -25.12 -3.18 7.16
CA VAL A 32 -25.65 -2.00 7.86
C VAL A 32 -27.12 -1.85 7.55
N CYS A 33 -27.98 -2.02 8.56
CA CYS A 33 -29.42 -1.94 8.42
C CYS A 33 -29.91 -0.52 8.73
N LEU A 34 -30.31 0.24 7.71
CA LEU A 34 -30.89 1.58 7.84
C LEU A 34 -32.38 1.52 8.16
N ALA A 35 -32.72 0.98 9.32
CA ALA A 35 -34.10 0.86 9.79
C ALA A 35 -34.16 0.99 11.32
N HIS A 36 -35.33 1.35 11.84
CA HIS A 36 -35.53 1.40 13.28
C HIS A 36 -35.42 -0.03 13.88
N PRO A 37 -34.81 -0.24 15.06
CA PRO A 37 -34.64 -1.57 15.66
C PRO A 37 -35.94 -2.36 15.84
N ASN A 38 -37.05 -1.65 16.04
CA ASN A 38 -38.39 -2.21 16.22
C ASN A 38 -39.17 -2.42 14.90
N ASP A 39 -38.56 -2.22 13.73
CA ASP A 39 -39.21 -2.45 12.45
C ASP A 39 -39.49 -3.96 12.21
N MET A 40 -40.77 -4.30 12.03
CA MET A 40 -41.23 -5.67 11.79
C MET A 40 -40.64 -6.29 10.51
N CYS A 41 -40.36 -5.47 9.48
CA CYS A 41 -39.73 -5.93 8.25
C CYS A 41 -38.27 -6.31 8.50
N LEU A 42 -37.55 -5.51 9.28
CA LEU A 42 -36.16 -5.79 9.68
C LEU A 42 -36.07 -7.07 10.52
N GLN A 43 -36.97 -7.27 11.48
CA GLN A 43 -36.98 -8.48 12.30
C GLN A 43 -37.17 -9.75 11.46
N ARG A 44 -37.94 -9.66 10.36
CA ARG A 44 -38.13 -10.76 9.40
C ARG A 44 -36.93 -10.96 8.45
N SER A 45 -36.23 -9.90 8.08
CA SER A 45 -35.10 -9.96 7.15
C SER A 45 -33.76 -10.25 7.83
N LYS A 46 -33.59 -9.90 9.11
CA LYS A 46 -32.36 -10.11 9.89
C LYS A 46 -31.82 -11.55 9.83
N PRO A 47 -32.65 -12.61 9.94
CA PRO A 47 -32.16 -13.99 9.77
C PRO A 47 -31.63 -14.29 8.36
N LEU A 48 -32.14 -13.61 7.33
CA LEU A 48 -31.65 -13.76 5.95
C LEU A 48 -30.28 -13.11 5.78
N TYR A 49 -30.04 -11.97 6.43
CA TYR A 49 -28.73 -11.31 6.45
C TYR A 49 -27.71 -12.16 7.21
N GLN A 50 -28.09 -12.73 8.36
CA GLN A 50 -27.20 -13.62 9.11
C GLN A 50 -26.81 -14.83 8.26
N LYS A 51 -27.78 -15.47 7.59
CA LYS A 51 -27.50 -16.59 6.69
C LYS A 51 -26.57 -16.19 5.53
N LEU A 52 -26.63 -14.94 5.05
CA LEU A 52 -25.72 -14.46 4.00
C LEU A 52 -24.28 -14.31 4.53
N ILE A 53 -24.11 -13.84 5.77
CA ILE A 53 -22.81 -13.75 6.44
C ILE A 53 -22.23 -15.15 6.65
N ASP A 54 -23.04 -16.09 7.16
CA ASP A 54 -22.60 -17.47 7.39
C ASP A 54 -22.14 -18.16 6.09
N LEU A 55 -22.76 -17.81 4.95
CA LEU A 55 -22.38 -18.32 3.62
C LEU A 55 -21.15 -17.62 3.01
N SER A 56 -20.75 -16.46 3.52
CA SER A 56 -19.60 -15.70 3.00
C SER A 56 -18.26 -16.40 3.24
N GLY A 57 -18.19 -17.25 4.26
CA GLY A 57 -17.01 -18.04 4.62
C GLY A 57 -15.98 -17.29 5.47
N TYR A 58 -16.25 -16.03 5.81
CA TYR A 58 -15.39 -15.16 6.63
C TYR A 58 -16.23 -14.49 7.73
N ASP A 59 -15.57 -13.70 8.58
CA ASP A 59 -16.25 -12.96 9.64
C ASP A 59 -17.18 -11.87 9.06
N GLY A 60 -18.12 -11.39 9.87
CA GLY A 60 -19.07 -10.38 9.44
C GLY A 60 -20.03 -9.97 10.55
N SER A 61 -20.70 -8.84 10.35
CA SER A 61 -21.58 -8.30 11.38
C SER A 61 -22.82 -7.65 10.79
N ILE A 62 -23.88 -7.59 11.61
CA ILE A 62 -25.10 -6.85 11.30
C ILE A 62 -25.17 -5.67 12.25
N SER A 63 -25.02 -4.46 11.70
CA SER A 63 -24.98 -3.22 12.48
C SER A 63 -26.27 -2.41 12.28
N LEU A 64 -26.75 -1.80 13.35
CA LEU A 64 -27.98 -1.01 13.40
C LEU A 64 -27.67 0.32 14.06
N PRO A 65 -28.13 1.46 13.51
CA PRO A 65 -27.88 2.76 14.12
C PRO A 65 -28.68 2.88 15.41
N GLU A 66 -28.09 3.47 16.45
CA GLU A 66 -28.79 3.74 17.72
C GLU A 66 -30.01 4.63 17.48
N GLU A 67 -29.85 5.63 16.62
CA GLU A 67 -30.92 6.49 16.11
C GLU A 67 -30.82 6.59 14.59
N LEU A 68 -31.96 6.51 13.88
CA LEU A 68 -32.01 6.62 12.42
C LEU A 68 -31.91 8.09 11.98
N ASN A 69 -30.77 8.71 12.26
CA ASN A 69 -30.39 10.06 11.83
C ASN A 69 -28.98 10.04 11.24
N GLU A 70 -28.56 11.14 10.61
CA GLU A 70 -27.25 11.23 9.95
C GLU A 70 -26.09 10.92 10.91
N MET A 71 -26.18 11.40 12.15
CA MET A 71 -25.15 11.16 13.18
C MET A 71 -25.07 9.67 13.56
N GLY A 72 -26.20 9.02 13.81
CA GLY A 72 -26.28 7.61 14.21
C GLY A 72 -25.89 6.65 13.08
N VAL A 73 -26.11 7.04 11.82
CA VAL A 73 -25.59 6.28 10.67
C VAL A 73 -24.08 6.49 10.54
N THR A 74 -23.60 7.73 10.66
CA THR A 74 -22.16 8.05 10.56
C THR A 74 -21.34 7.33 11.64
N SER A 75 -21.88 7.19 12.86
CA SER A 75 -21.21 6.49 13.95
C SER A 75 -21.03 4.99 13.70
N LEU A 76 -21.87 4.35 12.87
CA LEU A 76 -21.72 2.92 12.53
C LEU A 76 -20.53 2.63 11.64
N PHE A 77 -20.15 3.59 10.79
CA PHE A 77 -19.01 3.45 9.91
C PHE A 77 -17.75 3.80 10.67
N HIS A 78 -17.45 3.09 11.78
CA HIS A 78 -16.35 3.33 12.71
C HIS A 78 -15.22 4.21 12.14
N HIS A 79 -15.26 5.48 12.51
CA HIS A 79 -14.24 6.45 12.18
C HIS A 79 -13.12 6.25 13.20
N CYS A 80 -11.98 5.71 12.77
CA CYS A 80 -10.81 5.65 13.65
C CYS A 80 -10.24 7.06 13.77
N ILE A 81 -10.52 7.72 14.89
CA ILE A 81 -10.05 9.08 15.18
C ILE A 81 -8.69 8.96 15.85
N GLU A 82 -7.66 9.38 15.12
CA GLU A 82 -6.28 9.34 15.58
C GLU A 82 -5.71 10.74 15.76
N THR A 83 -4.67 10.85 16.59
CA THR A 83 -3.90 12.10 16.70
C THR A 83 -2.68 12.02 15.79
N LEU A 84 -2.62 12.86 14.76
CA LEU A 84 -1.42 13.04 13.96
C LEU A 84 -0.54 14.09 14.60
N LYS A 85 0.73 13.76 14.87
CA LYS A 85 1.67 14.63 15.58
C LYS A 85 2.99 14.75 14.85
N CYS A 86 3.56 15.95 14.85
CA CYS A 86 4.89 16.25 14.33
C CYS A 86 5.58 17.22 15.29
N GLY A 87 6.38 16.68 16.22
CA GLY A 87 6.92 17.45 17.33
C GLY A 87 5.80 18.08 18.18
N ASN A 88 5.72 19.41 18.18
CA ASN A 88 4.69 20.16 18.92
C ASN A 88 3.42 20.46 18.08
N LEU A 89 3.44 20.15 16.79
CA LEU A 89 2.27 20.28 15.92
C LEU A 89 1.40 19.04 16.05
N LYS A 90 0.08 19.23 16.23
CA LYS A 90 -0.87 18.12 16.32
C LYS A 90 -2.19 18.47 15.65
N SER A 91 -2.84 17.46 15.08
CA SER A 91 -4.22 17.56 14.60
C SER A 91 -4.92 16.22 14.80
N ARG A 92 -6.20 16.27 15.17
CA ARG A 92 -7.07 15.09 15.10
C ARG A 92 -7.37 14.80 13.63
N ILE A 93 -7.19 13.53 13.28
CA ILE A 93 -7.43 13.01 11.95
C ILE A 93 -8.39 11.83 12.05
N MET A 94 -9.01 11.52 10.92
CA MET A 94 -9.78 10.30 10.77
C MET A 94 -9.14 9.46 9.66
N LEU A 95 -9.00 8.16 9.88
CA LEU A 95 -8.54 7.21 8.86
C LEU A 95 -9.72 6.52 8.17
N TYR A 96 -9.73 6.52 6.83
CA TYR A 96 -10.75 5.87 6.02
C TYR A 96 -10.16 4.96 4.93
N SER A 97 -10.52 3.68 4.84
CA SER A 97 -11.28 2.89 5.82
C SER A 97 -10.56 2.82 7.16
N ALA A 98 -11.22 2.38 8.23
CA ALA A 98 -10.52 2.11 9.48
C ALA A 98 -9.43 1.04 9.27
N PRO A 99 -8.23 1.20 9.86
CA PRO A 99 -7.21 0.15 9.87
C PRO A 99 -7.72 -1.12 10.55
N VAL A 100 -7.53 -2.26 9.90
CA VAL A 100 -7.73 -3.58 10.50
C VAL A 100 -6.42 -4.00 11.15
N HIS A 101 -6.49 -4.76 12.25
CA HIS A 101 -5.30 -5.31 12.90
C HIS A 101 -4.50 -6.17 11.92
N TYR A 102 -3.17 -6.02 11.94
CA TYR A 102 -2.31 -6.87 11.14
C TYR A 102 -1.87 -8.09 11.95
N ILE A 103 -2.05 -9.29 11.39
CA ILE A 103 -1.66 -10.54 12.03
C ILE A 103 -0.45 -11.11 11.30
N LYS A 104 0.69 -11.17 12.00
CA LYS A 104 1.91 -11.82 11.52
C LYS A 104 1.98 -13.22 12.10
N VAL A 105 1.76 -14.22 11.25
CA VAL A 105 1.92 -15.62 11.62
C VAL A 105 3.34 -16.06 11.27
N THR A 106 4.05 -16.58 12.25
CA THR A 106 5.36 -17.23 12.09
C THR A 106 5.25 -18.71 12.46
N ASP A 107 6.29 -19.50 12.21
CA ASP A 107 6.29 -20.94 12.49
C ASP A 107 6.07 -21.27 13.98
N PHE A 108 6.32 -20.31 14.88
CA PHE A 108 6.30 -20.52 16.33
C PHE A 108 5.34 -19.59 17.09
N ASP A 109 4.89 -18.49 16.48
CA ASP A 109 4.10 -17.46 17.17
C ASP A 109 3.19 -16.68 16.22
N CYS A 110 2.12 -16.11 16.77
CA CYS A 110 1.17 -15.24 16.09
C CYS A 110 1.14 -13.88 16.78
N GLN A 111 1.65 -12.85 16.10
CA GLN A 111 1.72 -11.49 16.65
C GLN A 111 0.67 -10.60 16.00
N THR A 112 -0.10 -9.91 16.82
CA THR A 112 -1.13 -8.96 16.39
C THR A 112 -0.63 -7.53 16.57
N TYR A 113 -0.71 -6.74 15.51
CA TYR A 113 -0.29 -5.34 15.49
C TYR A 113 -1.52 -4.45 15.30
N MET A 114 -1.62 -3.42 16.15
CA MET A 114 -2.67 -2.41 16.11
C MET A 114 -2.06 -1.04 15.85
N VAL A 115 -2.74 -0.22 15.04
CA VAL A 115 -2.30 1.16 14.83
C VAL A 115 -2.49 1.91 16.14
N SER A 116 -1.48 2.68 16.53
CA SER A 116 -1.45 3.52 17.73
C SER A 116 -2.44 4.66 17.63
N GLU A 117 -3.05 5.01 18.78
CA GLU A 117 -3.97 6.16 18.90
C GLU A 117 -3.33 7.51 18.50
N THR A 118 -2.00 7.55 18.55
CA THR A 118 -1.18 8.69 18.12
C THR A 118 -0.17 8.23 17.06
N ILE A 119 -0.22 8.89 15.90
CA ILE A 119 0.69 8.68 14.78
C ILE A 119 1.71 9.81 14.80
N ASP A 120 2.95 9.48 15.15
CA ASP A 120 4.06 10.43 15.22
C ASP A 120 4.82 10.46 13.88
N ILE A 121 5.00 11.66 13.33
CA ILE A 121 5.88 11.92 12.18
C ILE A 121 7.32 11.94 12.65
N LEU A 122 8.14 11.04 12.10
CA LEU A 122 9.55 10.87 12.43
C LEU A 122 10.47 11.70 11.53
N GLY A 123 10.07 11.91 10.27
CA GLY A 123 10.86 12.65 9.30
C GLY A 123 10.20 12.71 7.94
N PHE A 124 10.91 13.30 6.98
CA PHE A 124 10.44 13.49 5.61
C PHE A 124 11.44 12.90 4.63
N ILE A 125 10.93 12.28 3.58
CA ILE A 125 11.73 11.66 2.53
C ILE A 125 11.09 11.93 1.16
N SER A 126 11.91 12.05 0.12
CA SER A 126 11.45 12.25 -1.25
C SER A 126 10.56 11.08 -1.69
N VAL A 127 9.45 11.39 -2.37
CA VAL A 127 8.58 10.36 -2.95
C VAL A 127 9.35 9.46 -3.94
N ASN A 128 10.37 10.02 -4.61
CA ASN A 128 11.23 9.27 -5.53
C ASN A 128 12.09 8.21 -4.81
N ASP A 129 12.53 8.50 -3.59
CA ASP A 129 13.37 7.59 -2.80
C ASP A 129 12.54 6.49 -2.13
N ILE A 130 11.29 6.80 -1.78
CA ILE A 130 10.34 5.80 -1.28
C ILE A 130 10.01 4.78 -2.36
N GLY A 131 9.76 5.22 -3.59
CA GLY A 131 9.28 4.36 -4.66
C GLY A 131 7.90 3.77 -4.34
N TYR A 132 7.77 2.44 -4.50
CA TYR A 132 6.52 1.71 -4.25
C TYR A 132 6.74 0.55 -3.28
N PRO A 133 6.89 0.82 -1.97
CA PRO A 133 7.09 -0.23 -0.98
C PRO A 133 5.86 -1.12 -0.87
N MET A 134 6.06 -2.34 -0.38
CA MET A 134 4.95 -3.23 -0.06
C MET A 134 4.11 -2.60 1.06
N ALA A 135 2.81 -2.47 0.79
CA ALA A 135 1.84 -1.91 1.71
C ALA A 135 0.90 -3.00 2.17
N VAL A 136 0.61 -3.03 3.47
CA VAL A 136 -0.46 -3.85 4.05
C VAL A 136 -1.81 -3.28 3.61
N SER A 137 -1.99 -1.97 3.77
CA SER A 137 -3.22 -1.27 3.43
C SER A 137 -2.97 0.23 3.27
N ARG A 138 -3.95 0.93 2.71
CA ARG A 138 -3.91 2.39 2.49
C ARG A 138 -5.20 3.03 2.99
N HIS A 139 -5.06 4.15 3.66
CA HIS A 139 -6.12 4.83 4.37
C HIS A 139 -6.09 6.33 4.05
N LEU A 140 -7.20 6.86 3.58
CA LEU A 140 -7.41 8.28 3.40
C LEU A 140 -7.39 8.97 4.77
N VAL A 141 -6.62 10.03 4.90
CA VAL A 141 -6.51 10.82 6.12
C VAL A 141 -7.43 12.02 5.99
N LEU A 142 -8.51 12.03 6.75
CA LEU A 142 -9.57 13.04 6.78
C LEU A 142 -9.47 13.93 8.02
N HIS A 143 -10.24 15.01 8.05
CA HIS A 143 -10.32 15.88 9.22
C HIS A 143 -11.10 15.16 10.32
N GLY A 144 -10.56 15.09 11.54
CA GLY A 144 -11.28 14.53 12.68
C GLY A 144 -12.29 15.56 13.20
N VAL A 145 -13.59 15.29 13.05
CA VAL A 145 -14.65 16.16 13.58
C VAL A 145 -14.67 16.04 15.11
N GLN A 146 -14.65 17.16 15.83
CA GLN A 146 -14.95 17.13 17.26
C GLN A 146 -16.46 17.07 17.45
N ASN A 147 -16.95 16.06 18.17
CA ASN A 147 -18.24 16.23 18.85
C ASN A 147 -18.03 17.30 19.93
N ILE A 148 -18.50 18.52 19.66
CA ILE A 148 -18.65 19.55 20.69
C ILE A 148 -19.70 19.04 21.67
N LYS A 149 -19.25 18.40 22.74
CA LYS A 149 -20.03 18.25 23.98
C LYS A 149 -19.45 19.19 25.02
N ASP A 150 -19.68 20.49 24.83
CA ASP A 150 -19.89 21.41 25.93
C ASP A 150 -21.40 21.77 25.92
N PRO A 151 -22.19 21.30 26.89
CA PRO A 151 -23.66 21.40 26.85
C PRO A 151 -24.19 22.77 27.27
N LEU A 152 -23.62 23.87 26.77
CA LEU A 152 -24.05 25.22 27.13
C LEU A 152 -24.11 26.20 25.95
N SER A 153 -24.79 25.81 24.87
CA SER A 153 -25.39 26.77 23.93
C SER A 153 -26.47 26.09 23.07
N MET A 154 -27.66 25.94 23.66
CA MET A 154 -28.96 26.06 22.97
C MET A 154 -28.98 27.41 22.23
N GLU A 155 -29.57 27.64 21.07
CA GLU A 155 -30.58 27.02 20.20
C GLU A 155 -30.33 27.65 18.81
N THR A 156 -30.62 26.98 17.69
CA THR A 156 -31.40 27.53 16.55
C THR A 156 -31.66 26.41 15.54
N GLU A 157 -32.89 26.40 15.04
CA GLU A 157 -33.50 25.50 14.06
C GLU A 157 -32.64 25.28 12.80
N ILE A 158 -32.56 24.03 12.33
CA ILE A 158 -31.86 23.64 11.10
C ILE A 158 -32.87 23.71 9.95
N ASP A 159 -32.76 24.73 9.11
CA ASP A 159 -33.45 24.83 7.82
C ASP A 159 -32.54 24.31 6.69
N LEU A 160 -33.11 23.51 5.79
CA LEU A 160 -32.42 22.77 4.73
C LEU A 160 -32.31 23.60 3.44
N THR A 161 -31.60 24.72 3.49
CA THR A 161 -31.18 25.42 2.27
C THR A 161 -29.65 25.51 2.21
N ILE A 162 -29.11 24.87 1.18
CA ILE A 162 -27.74 25.03 0.70
C ILE A 162 -27.51 26.53 0.46
N ASP A 163 -26.76 27.18 1.34
CA ASP A 163 -25.75 28.21 1.02
C ASP A 163 -25.07 28.70 2.32
N GLU A 164 -23.74 28.77 2.23
CA GLU A 164 -22.79 29.56 3.03
C GLU A 164 -23.24 30.11 4.40
N ASP A 165 -22.97 29.41 5.51
CA ASP A 165 -22.51 30.01 6.79
C ASP A 165 -22.37 29.00 7.97
N THR A 166 -21.37 28.12 7.91
CA THR A 166 -20.74 27.54 9.13
C THR A 166 -19.30 28.07 9.21
N ASN A 167 -19.18 29.34 9.56
CA ASN A 167 -17.99 30.17 9.30
C ASN A 167 -16.96 30.23 10.45
N ASP A 168 -16.88 29.23 11.34
CA ASP A 168 -15.87 29.26 12.43
C ASP A 168 -14.85 28.09 12.41
N GLU A 169 -15.20 26.90 11.90
CA GLU A 169 -14.21 25.81 11.74
C GLU A 169 -13.26 26.04 10.55
N SER A 170 -13.69 26.75 9.50
CA SER A 170 -12.88 27.07 8.33
C SER A 170 -11.75 28.08 8.62
N LYS A 171 -11.82 28.77 9.76
CA LYS A 171 -10.84 29.79 10.19
C LYS A 171 -9.72 29.22 11.07
N THR A 172 -9.93 28.06 11.68
CA THR A 172 -8.93 27.47 12.58
C THR A 172 -7.83 26.79 11.77
N PRO A 173 -6.56 27.20 11.91
CA PRO A 173 -5.47 26.61 11.15
C PRO A 173 -5.31 25.12 11.52
N SER A 174 -5.36 24.25 10.51
CA SER A 174 -5.25 22.80 10.70
C SER A 174 -3.89 22.29 10.23
N PHE A 175 -3.17 21.59 11.13
CA PHE A 175 -1.88 20.96 10.80
C PHE A 175 -1.99 19.99 9.62
N ARG A 176 -3.08 19.21 9.52
CA ARG A 176 -3.37 18.34 8.37
C ARG A 176 -3.34 19.10 7.03
N VAL A 177 -3.96 20.29 6.98
CA VAL A 177 -4.05 21.10 5.75
C VAL A 177 -2.67 21.65 5.39
N LEU A 178 -1.92 22.13 6.38
CA LEU A 178 -0.54 22.59 6.19
C LEU A 178 0.37 21.47 5.68
N LEU A 179 0.33 20.30 6.35
CA LEU A 179 1.11 19.13 5.99
C LEU A 179 0.80 18.65 4.56
N HIS A 180 -0.48 18.57 4.21
CA HIS A 180 -0.92 18.23 2.85
C HIS A 180 -0.32 19.17 1.80
N GLY A 181 -0.39 20.48 2.03
CA GLY A 181 0.18 21.47 1.12
C GLY A 181 1.69 21.30 0.95
N ALA A 182 2.42 21.17 2.07
CA ALA A 182 3.87 21.01 2.06
C ALA A 182 4.32 19.74 1.33
N LEU A 183 3.74 18.58 1.67
CA LEU A 183 4.10 17.29 1.04
C LEU A 183 3.84 17.29 -0.47
N LYS A 184 2.75 17.94 -0.90
CA LYS A 184 2.41 18.05 -2.32
C LYS A 184 3.38 18.94 -3.08
N VAL A 185 3.73 20.10 -2.54
CA VAL A 185 4.60 21.08 -3.21
C VAL A 185 6.02 20.56 -3.30
N GLU A 186 6.54 19.98 -2.22
CA GLU A 186 7.91 19.49 -2.14
C GLU A 186 8.10 18.09 -2.76
N ASN A 187 7.02 17.42 -3.18
CA ASN A 187 7.04 16.03 -3.63
C ASN A 187 7.70 15.08 -2.60
N MET A 188 7.29 15.25 -1.34
CA MET A 188 7.80 14.51 -0.18
C MET A 188 6.70 13.65 0.42
N ALA A 189 7.10 12.66 1.20
CA ALA A 189 6.22 11.96 2.14
C ALA A 189 6.78 12.07 3.56
N ALA A 190 5.90 11.97 4.54
CA ALA A 190 6.23 11.88 5.95
C ALA A 190 6.35 10.40 6.36
N LEU A 191 7.50 10.01 6.90
CA LEU A 191 7.67 8.74 7.60
C LEU A 191 6.98 8.83 8.96
N VAL A 192 6.13 7.86 9.29
CA VAL A 192 5.37 7.84 10.53
C VAL A 192 5.59 6.55 11.33
N SER A 193 5.57 6.67 12.66
CA SER A 193 5.44 5.54 13.56
C SER A 193 3.96 5.21 13.77
N LEU A 194 3.62 3.93 13.58
CA LEU A 194 2.27 3.39 13.77
C LEU A 194 2.16 2.61 15.09
N GLY A 195 3.26 2.33 15.75
CA GLY A 195 3.36 1.49 16.93
C GLY A 195 4.77 0.94 17.10
N ASP A 196 4.92 -0.05 17.97
CA ASP A 196 6.23 -0.66 18.26
C ASP A 196 6.81 -1.34 17.01
N ASN A 197 7.94 -0.80 16.54
CA ASN A 197 8.65 -1.26 15.35
C ASN A 197 7.74 -1.41 14.11
N TRP A 198 6.78 -0.50 13.95
CA TRP A 198 5.87 -0.47 12.81
C TRP A 198 5.76 0.92 12.21
N PHE A 199 5.98 1.01 10.90
CA PHE A 199 6.14 2.27 10.18
C PHE A 199 5.16 2.41 9.01
N GLY A 200 4.91 3.65 8.63
CA GLY A 200 4.07 4.00 7.49
C GLY A 200 4.57 5.25 6.77
N PHE A 201 3.90 5.58 5.66
CA PHE A 201 4.11 6.85 4.97
C PHE A 201 2.82 7.63 4.81
N ILE A 202 2.86 8.93 5.09
CA ILE A 202 1.79 9.87 4.74
C ILE A 202 2.27 10.71 3.56
N TYR A 203 1.47 10.76 2.49
CA TYR A 203 1.77 11.59 1.31
C TYR A 203 0.50 12.22 0.74
N SER A 204 0.68 13.25 -0.08
CA SER A 204 -0.43 13.85 -0.83
C SER A 204 -0.84 12.92 -1.98
N TRP A 205 -2.10 12.54 -2.03
CA TRP A 205 -2.68 11.70 -3.08
C TRP A 205 -3.81 12.43 -3.79
N ALA A 206 -3.83 12.35 -5.12
CA ALA A 206 -4.87 12.92 -5.96
C ALA A 206 -5.28 11.93 -7.04
N ASP A 207 -6.58 11.73 -7.22
CA ASP A 207 -7.10 11.15 -8.45
C ASP A 207 -7.18 12.26 -9.51
N THR A 208 -6.91 11.92 -10.76
CA THR A 208 -6.67 12.79 -11.94
C THR A 208 -7.73 13.87 -12.22
N ARG A 209 -8.84 13.90 -11.46
CA ARG A 209 -9.93 14.89 -11.59
C ARG A 209 -10.54 15.37 -10.25
N LYS A 210 -10.00 14.99 -9.08
CA LYS A 210 -10.59 15.27 -7.74
C LYS A 210 -9.66 16.08 -6.83
N LYS A 211 -10.23 16.66 -5.75
CA LYS A 211 -9.48 17.29 -4.66
C LYS A 211 -8.43 16.31 -4.11
N SER A 212 -7.18 16.77 -3.97
CA SER A 212 -6.12 15.98 -3.35
C SER A 212 -6.33 15.92 -1.83
N ASN A 213 -6.01 14.78 -1.25
CA ASN A 213 -6.09 14.52 0.19
C ASN A 213 -4.82 13.81 0.66
N LEU A 214 -4.61 13.75 1.97
CA LEU A 214 -3.55 12.92 2.53
C LEU A 214 -3.94 11.43 2.49
N MET A 215 -2.97 10.59 2.17
CA MET A 215 -3.09 9.14 2.19
C MET A 215 -2.01 8.57 3.11
N LEU A 216 -2.41 7.75 4.07
CA LEU A 216 -1.55 6.94 4.91
C LEU A 216 -1.38 5.55 4.28
N THR A 217 -0.15 5.08 4.17
CA THR A 217 0.18 3.71 3.77
C THR A 217 0.83 2.99 4.94
N LEU A 218 0.24 1.88 5.38
CA LEU A 218 0.81 1.02 6.41
C LEU A 218 1.79 0.05 5.76
N LEU A 219 3.03 -0.01 6.24
CA LEU A 219 4.00 -1.01 5.79
C LEU A 219 3.79 -2.32 6.52
N VAL A 220 4.52 -3.36 6.13
CA VAL A 220 4.63 -4.57 6.94
C VAL A 220 5.32 -4.21 8.27
N PRO A 221 4.92 -4.77 9.42
CA PRO A 221 5.65 -4.58 10.69
C PRO A 221 7.08 -5.12 10.63
N GLY A 222 8.01 -4.32 11.14
CA GLY A 222 9.45 -4.48 10.98
C GLY A 222 10.11 -3.15 10.58
N SER A 223 11.42 -3.04 10.84
CA SER A 223 12.21 -1.85 10.51
C SER A 223 12.88 -1.93 9.14
N ASP A 224 12.81 -3.07 8.46
CA ASP A 224 13.43 -3.35 7.17
C ASP A 224 12.40 -3.47 6.03
N SER A 225 11.16 -3.04 6.28
CA SER A 225 10.02 -3.18 5.35
C SER A 225 10.21 -2.46 4.01
N VAL A 226 11.18 -1.56 3.93
CA VAL A 226 11.62 -0.90 2.70
C VAL A 226 13.13 -1.09 2.56
N PRO A 227 13.59 -2.21 1.96
CA PRO A 227 15.00 -2.60 2.03
C PRO A 227 15.97 -1.57 1.43
N TRP A 228 15.52 -0.79 0.45
CA TRP A 228 16.33 0.26 -0.17
C TRP A 228 16.42 1.54 0.66
N LEU A 229 15.63 1.68 1.73
CA LEU A 229 15.80 2.73 2.73
C LEU A 229 16.63 2.25 3.93
N GLY A 230 16.94 0.96 4.00
CA GLY A 230 17.62 0.36 5.14
C GLY A 230 16.70 0.24 6.35
N ASP A 231 17.32 0.17 7.53
CA ASP A 231 16.60 0.06 8.80
C ASP A 231 16.04 1.43 9.21
N GLN A 232 14.71 1.50 9.31
CA GLN A 232 13.95 2.71 9.59
C GLN A 232 14.21 3.30 10.97
N ASN A 233 14.72 2.52 11.93
CA ASN A 233 15.15 3.01 13.24
C ASN A 233 16.44 3.83 13.19
N TYR A 234 17.25 3.65 12.15
CA TYR A 234 18.54 4.34 11.98
C TYR A 234 18.49 5.47 10.96
N LEU A 235 17.30 5.85 10.49
CA LEU A 235 17.13 7.04 9.67
C LEU A 235 17.33 8.28 10.54
N GLY A 236 18.30 9.12 10.15
CA GLY A 236 18.71 10.30 10.90
C GLY A 236 18.65 11.59 10.08
N CYS A 237 18.89 12.72 10.74
CA CYS A 237 18.92 14.02 10.09
C CYS A 237 20.22 14.20 9.28
N THR A 238 20.10 14.77 8.08
CA THR A 238 21.20 15.12 7.19
C THR A 238 22.25 16.04 7.87
N GLU A 239 21.87 16.83 8.86
CA GLU A 239 22.79 17.76 9.53
C GLU A 239 23.76 17.08 10.52
N GLN A 240 23.49 15.83 10.91
CA GLN A 240 24.28 15.13 11.94
C GLN A 240 25.43 14.28 11.37
N PHE A 241 25.48 14.07 10.06
CA PHE A 241 26.42 13.14 9.43
C PHE A 241 27.12 13.78 8.23
N GLU A 242 28.47 13.72 8.20
CA GLU A 242 29.27 14.25 7.09
C GLU A 242 29.30 13.32 5.85
N GLN A 243 28.95 12.03 6.03
CA GLN A 243 28.87 11.05 4.95
C GLN A 243 27.42 10.60 4.71
N PHE A 244 26.88 10.98 3.56
CA PHE A 244 25.52 10.61 3.15
C PHE A 244 25.53 9.31 2.36
N SER A 245 24.92 8.26 2.89
CA SER A 245 24.41 7.19 2.03
C SER A 245 23.13 7.69 1.35
N SER A 246 23.19 7.95 0.04
CA SER A 246 22.01 8.30 -0.74
C SER A 246 21.18 7.04 -1.04
N PHE A 247 19.87 7.21 -1.11
CA PHE A 247 18.95 6.15 -1.53
C PHE A 247 19.05 5.90 -3.05
N PRO A 248 18.83 4.65 -3.51
CA PRO A 248 18.57 3.44 -2.74
C PRO A 248 19.83 2.82 -2.13
N ILE A 249 19.74 2.33 -0.89
CA ILE A 249 20.77 1.52 -0.25
C ILE A 249 20.92 0.21 -1.03
N ARG A 250 22.15 -0.07 -1.46
CA ARG A 250 22.48 -1.27 -2.22
C ARG A 250 22.68 -2.44 -1.26
N PRO A 251 22.18 -3.64 -1.58
CA PRO A 251 22.47 -4.83 -0.80
C PRO A 251 23.98 -5.12 -0.82
N SER A 252 24.50 -5.65 0.28
CA SER A 252 25.89 -6.08 0.43
C SER A 252 26.26 -7.18 -0.58
N GLU A 253 25.32 -8.08 -0.88
CA GLU A 253 25.46 -9.10 -1.91
C GLU A 253 24.82 -8.68 -3.24
N LYS A 254 25.59 -8.77 -4.33
CA LYS A 254 25.07 -8.57 -5.68
C LYS A 254 24.21 -9.77 -6.07
N ARG A 255 22.92 -9.57 -6.30
CA ARG A 255 22.03 -10.62 -6.82
C ARG A 255 22.54 -11.17 -8.16
N ILE A 256 22.74 -12.50 -8.20
CA ILE A 256 23.28 -13.29 -9.32
C ILE A 256 22.38 -13.21 -10.59
N LEU A 257 21.11 -12.80 -10.44
CA LEU A 257 20.18 -12.64 -11.55
C LEU A 257 20.65 -11.63 -12.62
N LYS A 258 21.47 -10.63 -12.25
CA LYS A 258 22.02 -9.67 -13.23
C LYS A 258 23.10 -10.25 -14.13
N THR A 259 23.78 -11.32 -13.75
CA THR A 259 24.92 -11.83 -14.54
C THR A 259 24.50 -12.94 -15.51
N ALA A 260 23.59 -13.82 -15.10
CA ALA A 260 23.20 -14.99 -15.92
C ALA A 260 22.39 -14.64 -17.18
N TRP A 261 21.42 -13.72 -17.09
CA TRP A 261 20.57 -13.35 -18.24
C TRP A 261 21.31 -12.47 -19.26
N PHE A 262 22.24 -11.64 -18.81
CA PHE A 262 23.07 -10.82 -19.70
C PHE A 262 24.01 -11.68 -20.55
N GLY A 263 24.59 -12.74 -19.98
CA GLY A 263 25.49 -13.63 -20.71
C GLY A 263 24.83 -14.32 -21.90
N LEU A 264 23.61 -14.84 -21.72
CA LEU A 264 22.88 -15.54 -22.79
C LEU A 264 22.41 -14.60 -23.91
N ALA A 265 21.99 -13.38 -23.55
CA ALA A 265 21.63 -12.35 -24.51
C ALA A 265 22.84 -11.90 -25.35
N LEU A 266 23.99 -11.68 -24.71
CA LEU A 266 25.24 -11.33 -25.39
C LEU A 266 25.72 -12.44 -26.33
N ALA A 267 25.61 -13.72 -25.94
CA ALA A 267 25.96 -14.83 -26.80
C ALA A 267 25.15 -14.81 -28.11
N THR A 268 23.85 -14.52 -28.02
CA THR A 268 22.96 -14.44 -29.19
C THR A 268 23.30 -13.26 -30.09
N ILE A 269 23.75 -12.13 -29.51
CA ILE A 269 24.22 -10.97 -30.26
C ILE A 269 25.52 -11.30 -31.01
N PHE A 270 26.48 -11.95 -30.36
CA PHE A 270 27.75 -12.34 -30.98
C PHE A 270 27.55 -13.32 -32.14
N GLU A 271 26.60 -14.26 -32.04
CA GLU A 271 26.26 -15.16 -33.15
C GLU A 271 25.66 -14.43 -34.34
N LYS A 272 24.79 -13.45 -34.10
CA LYS A 272 24.22 -12.62 -35.16
C LYS A 272 25.29 -11.77 -35.84
N GLU A 273 26.14 -11.11 -35.05
CA GLU A 273 27.25 -10.30 -35.56
C GLU A 273 28.23 -11.14 -36.38
N CYS A 274 28.54 -12.36 -35.94
CA CYS A 274 29.40 -13.29 -36.67
C CYS A 274 28.85 -13.63 -38.07
N LEU A 275 27.52 -13.71 -38.22
CA LEU A 275 26.86 -13.97 -39.50
C LEU A 275 26.75 -12.72 -40.40
N SER A 276 26.81 -11.52 -39.82
CA SER A 276 26.73 -10.24 -40.54
C SER A 276 28.07 -9.57 -40.81
N LEU A 277 29.20 -10.26 -40.55
CA LEU A 277 30.52 -9.69 -40.78
C LEU A 277 30.75 -9.37 -42.28
N PRO A 278 31.20 -8.15 -42.62
CA PRO A 278 31.54 -7.82 -44.00
C PRO A 278 32.76 -8.62 -44.49
N GLY A 279 32.82 -8.94 -45.78
CA GLY A 279 33.87 -9.79 -46.37
C GLY A 279 35.31 -9.24 -46.33
N ASN A 280 35.52 -8.03 -45.79
CA ASN A 280 36.83 -7.40 -45.63
C ASN A 280 37.34 -7.45 -44.17
N VAL A 281 36.66 -8.20 -43.29
CA VAL A 281 37.05 -8.34 -41.89
C VAL A 281 38.08 -9.45 -41.72
N HIS A 282 39.01 -9.25 -40.78
CA HIS A 282 40.02 -10.24 -40.43
C HIS A 282 39.36 -11.58 -40.01
N PRO A 283 39.85 -12.75 -40.47
CA PRO A 283 39.23 -14.04 -40.20
C PRO A 283 39.13 -14.37 -38.70
N ASP A 284 40.05 -13.84 -37.89
CA ASP A 284 40.05 -14.01 -36.43
C ASP A 284 38.79 -13.41 -35.78
N SER A 285 38.20 -12.34 -36.33
CA SER A 285 37.01 -11.71 -35.74
C SER A 285 35.82 -12.66 -35.64
N ALA A 286 35.60 -13.50 -36.66
CA ALA A 286 34.55 -14.51 -36.64
C ALA A 286 34.84 -15.61 -35.60
N VAL A 287 36.10 -16.04 -35.51
CA VAL A 287 36.56 -17.07 -34.56
C VAL A 287 36.41 -16.59 -33.12
N GLN A 288 36.79 -15.34 -32.83
CA GLN A 288 36.66 -14.75 -31.49
C GLN A 288 35.19 -14.58 -31.07
N LEU A 289 34.33 -14.08 -31.97
CA LEU A 289 32.91 -13.90 -31.68
C LEU A 289 32.21 -15.24 -31.44
N HIS A 290 32.50 -16.25 -32.25
CA HIS A 290 31.96 -17.58 -32.08
C HIS A 290 32.43 -18.25 -30.78
N HIS A 291 33.73 -18.16 -30.48
CA HIS A 291 34.30 -18.65 -29.21
C HIS A 291 33.66 -17.97 -28.00
N ALA A 292 33.54 -16.64 -28.02
CA ALA A 292 32.91 -15.89 -26.93
C ALA A 292 31.43 -16.31 -26.73
N ALA A 293 30.67 -16.51 -27.80
CA ALA A 293 29.28 -16.95 -27.73
C ALA A 293 29.14 -18.36 -27.13
N GLU A 294 29.96 -19.31 -27.58
CA GLU A 294 29.99 -20.69 -27.06
C GLU A 294 30.36 -20.74 -25.57
N VAL A 295 31.35 -19.95 -25.16
CA VAL A 295 31.76 -19.87 -23.76
C VAL A 295 30.65 -19.22 -22.91
N LEU A 296 29.99 -18.16 -23.38
CA LEU A 296 28.89 -17.51 -22.65
C LEU A 296 27.66 -18.42 -22.45
N LYS A 297 27.45 -19.43 -23.31
CA LYS A 297 26.32 -20.38 -23.19
C LYS A 297 26.57 -21.52 -22.20
N LYS A 298 27.82 -21.78 -21.79
CA LYS A 298 28.15 -22.87 -20.87
C LYS A 298 27.77 -22.51 -19.42
N THR A 299 26.99 -23.39 -18.78
CA THR A 299 26.44 -23.20 -17.42
C THR A 299 27.53 -23.07 -16.34
N GLN A 300 28.75 -23.56 -16.59
CA GLN A 300 29.90 -23.44 -15.69
C GLN A 300 30.45 -22.01 -15.56
N ASN A 301 30.03 -21.08 -16.43
CA ASN A 301 30.57 -19.71 -16.50
C ASN A 301 29.67 -18.68 -15.81
N GLN A 302 28.81 -19.12 -14.90
CA GLN A 302 28.01 -18.24 -14.03
C GLN A 302 28.81 -17.74 -12.82
N ASP A 303 30.04 -18.22 -12.63
CA ASP A 303 30.98 -17.69 -11.65
C ASP A 303 31.44 -16.28 -12.05
N ALA A 304 31.32 -15.32 -11.14
CA ALA A 304 31.71 -13.93 -11.34
C ALA A 304 33.23 -13.75 -11.53
N HIS A 305 34.04 -14.75 -11.18
CA HIS A 305 35.49 -14.74 -11.37
C HIS A 305 35.96 -15.37 -12.68
N PHE A 306 35.05 -15.96 -13.46
CA PHE A 306 35.41 -16.58 -14.73
C PHE A 306 35.64 -15.52 -15.82
N VAL A 307 36.88 -15.40 -16.28
CA VAL A 307 37.26 -14.48 -17.36
C VAL A 307 37.35 -15.25 -18.68
N ILE A 308 36.57 -14.83 -19.67
CA ILE A 308 36.66 -15.38 -21.03
C ILE A 308 37.96 -14.88 -21.66
N THR A 309 38.92 -15.77 -21.84
CA THR A 309 40.15 -15.47 -22.56
C THR A 309 39.92 -15.59 -24.08
N PRO A 310 40.51 -14.69 -24.89
CA PRO A 310 40.41 -14.79 -26.35
C PRO A 310 40.99 -16.12 -26.84
N TYR A 311 40.43 -16.63 -27.93
CA TYR A 311 40.92 -17.85 -28.56
C TYR A 311 42.29 -17.57 -29.20
N VAL A 312 43.29 -18.40 -28.93
CA VAL A 312 44.61 -18.22 -29.54
C VAL A 312 44.59 -18.89 -30.92
N ALA A 313 44.29 -18.12 -31.95
CA ALA A 313 44.33 -18.60 -33.32
C ALA A 313 45.75 -18.46 -33.92
N ASN A 314 46.31 -19.55 -34.45
CA ASN A 314 47.62 -19.56 -35.11
C ASN A 314 47.53 -18.98 -36.53
N TYR A 315 47.30 -17.67 -36.66
CA TYR A 315 47.34 -16.97 -37.95
C TYR A 315 48.73 -16.37 -38.27
N ASN A 316 49.67 -16.36 -37.31
CA ASN A 316 51.01 -15.78 -37.46
C ASN A 316 52.09 -16.76 -37.98
N THR A 317 51.67 -17.87 -38.59
CA THR A 317 52.58 -18.76 -39.33
C THR A 317 52.03 -18.96 -40.73
N LEU A 318 52.25 -17.96 -41.59
CA LEU A 318 52.38 -18.04 -43.04
C LEU A 318 52.87 -16.69 -43.59
#